data_AF-A0A1F4HBF4-F1
#
_entry.id   AF-A0A1F4HBF4-F1
#
_cell.length_a   1.000
_cell.length_b   1.000
_cell.length_c   1.000
_cell.angle_alpha   90.00
_cell.angle_beta   90.00
_cell.angle_gamma   90.00
#
_symmetry.space_group_name_H-M   'P 1'
#
loop_
_entity.id
_entity.type
_entity.pdbx_description
1 polymer ?
#
loop_
_entity_poly.entity_id
_entity_poly.type
_entity_poly.pdbx_seq_one_letter_code
_entity_poly.pdbx_strand_id
1 'polypeptide(L)'
;MPRMSARPARGFTLIEVLVALAIVAIALSAGVQASGALIHNAQRQSDTLLAQLCAENELIKMRLSRQMPGVGDSDFSCEQAGRSFGGTLS
;
A
#
# COMPACT_ATOMS: atom_id res chain seq x y z
N MET A 1 44.86 9.66 53.16
CA MET A 1 44.24 9.15 51.91
C MET A 1 42.91 9.86 51.70
N PRO A 2 42.74 10.67 50.64
CA PRO A 2 41.47 11.33 50.37
C PRO A 2 40.45 10.30 49.86
N ARG A 3 39.27 10.23 50.49
CA ARG A 3 38.15 9.42 49.99
C ARG A 3 37.60 10.10 48.75
N MET A 4 37.73 9.44 47.60
CA MET A 4 37.06 9.87 46.37
C MET A 4 35.55 9.67 46.58
N SER A 5 34.84 10.75 46.87
CA SER A 5 33.39 10.73 47.02
C SER A 5 32.76 10.25 45.72
N ALA A 6 32.15 9.07 45.74
CA ALA A 6 31.37 8.56 44.61
C ALA A 6 30.25 9.55 44.32
N ARG A 7 30.21 10.03 43.08
CA ARG A 7 29.21 11.00 42.62
C ARG A 7 27.84 10.30 42.63
N PRO A 8 26.80 10.85 43.27
CA PRO A 8 25.50 10.20 43.30
C PRO A 8 24.98 10.04 41.87
N ALA A 9 24.60 8.81 41.51
CA ALA A 9 23.93 8.53 40.25
C ALA A 9 22.61 9.32 40.23
N ARG A 10 22.44 10.20 39.23
CA ARG A 10 21.18 10.93 39.04
C ARG A 10 20.16 9.95 38.49
N GLY A 11 19.04 9.79 39.19
CA GLY A 11 17.90 8.99 38.72
C GLY A 11 17.19 9.67 37.54
N PHE A 12 16.44 8.87 36.78
CA PHE A 12 15.61 9.36 35.68
C PHE A 12 14.53 10.30 36.20
N THR A 13 14.36 11.43 35.52
CA THR A 13 13.27 12.36 35.82
C THR A 13 11.98 11.91 35.16
N LEU A 14 10.82 12.30 35.72
CA LEU A 14 9.51 12.06 35.09
C LEU A 14 9.46 12.66 33.67
N ILE A 15 10.11 13.80 33.47
CA ILE A 15 10.14 14.48 32.18
C ILE A 15 10.94 13.71 31.11
N GLU A 16 12.04 13.03 31.47
CA GLU A 16 12.78 12.18 30.52
C GLU A 16 11.93 11.02 30.01
N VAL A 17 11.20 10.35 30.90
CA VAL A 17 10.33 9.22 30.51
C VAL A 17 9.19 9.72 29.64
N LEU A 18 8.58 10.86 29.98
CA LEU A 18 7.52 11.46 29.14
C LEU A 18 8.04 11.86 27.76
N VAL A 19 9.23 12.46 27.69
CA VAL A 19 9.86 12.82 26.40
C VAL A 19 10.18 11.56 25.59
N ALA A 20 10.74 10.52 26.22
CA ALA A 20 11.01 9.25 25.56
C ALA A 20 9.73 8.63 25.00
N LEU A 21 8.65 8.58 25.78
CA LEU A 21 7.36 8.07 25.34
C LEU A 21 6.77 8.93 24.21
N ALA A 22 6.90 10.26 24.27
CA ALA A 22 6.44 11.14 23.20
C ALA A 22 7.18 10.84 21.88
N ILE A 23 8.51 10.70 21.93
CA ILE A 23 9.32 10.34 20.75
C ILE A 23 8.88 8.98 20.20
N VAL A 24 8.71 7.98 21.07
CA VAL A 24 8.25 6.64 20.66
C VAL A 24 6.87 6.70 20.02
N ALA A 25 5.92 7.45 20.61
CA ALA A 25 4.58 7.61 20.05
C ALA A 25 4.63 8.25 18.66
N ILE A 26 5.45 9.30 18.48
CA ILE A 26 5.66 9.96 17.18
C ILE A 26 6.26 8.97 16.18
N ALA A 27 7.33 8.26 16.56
CA ALA A 27 8.00 7.29 15.70
C ALA A 27 7.05 6.17 15.25
N LEU A 28 6.26 5.61 16.19
CA LEU A 28 5.27 4.59 15.87
C LEU A 28 4.16 5.12 14.97
N SER A 29 3.65 6.33 15.22
CA SER A 29 2.62 6.96 14.38
C SER A 29 3.12 7.20 12.95
N ALA A 30 4.38 7.60 12.78
CA ALA A 30 5.02 7.74 11.47
C ALA A 30 5.20 6.38 10.80
N GLY A 31 5.60 5.36 11.57
CA GLY A 31 5.74 3.98 11.08
C GLY A 31 4.43 3.38 10.56
N VAL A 32 3.32 3.61 11.26
CA VAL A 32 1.98 3.20 10.82
C VAL A 32 1.57 3.88 9.52
N GLN A 33 1.81 5.19 9.40
CA GLN A 33 1.52 5.94 8.18
C GLN A 33 2.36 5.44 6.99
N ALA A 34 3.65 5.19 7.21
CA ALA A 34 4.54 4.64 6.18
C ALA A 34 4.10 3.24 5.74
N SER A 35 3.73 2.38 6.69
CA SER A 35 3.21 1.04 6.41
C SER A 35 1.90 1.09 5.62
N GLY A 36 0.99 2.00 5.99
CA GLY A 36 -0.25 2.25 5.24
C GLY A 36 0.02 2.69 3.80
N ALA A 37 0.97 3.61 3.58
CA ALA A 37 1.35 4.02 2.24
C ALA A 37 1.86 2.85 1.38
N LEU A 38 2.67 1.94 1.94
CA LEU A 38 3.13 0.74 1.24
C LEU A 38 1.97 -0.19 0.86
N ILE A 39 1.03 -0.41 1.77
CA ILE A 39 -0.16 -1.24 1.52
C ILE A 39 -1.00 -0.64 0.38
N HIS A 40 -1.25 0.67 0.40
CA HIS A 40 -2.02 1.33 -0.65
C HIS A 40 -1.34 1.24 -2.02
N ASN A 41 -0.01 1.35 -2.06
CA ASN A 41 0.74 1.16 -3.31
C ASN A 41 0.68 -0.28 -3.81
N ALA A 42 0.82 -1.27 -2.93
CA ALA A 42 0.68 -2.68 -3.27
C ALA A 42 -0.73 -3.01 -3.81
N GLN A 43 -1.78 -2.45 -3.18
CA GLN A 43 -3.15 -2.59 -3.66
C GLN A 43 -3.31 -2.01 -5.08
N ARG A 44 -2.83 -0.79 -5.34
CA ARG A 44 -2.87 -0.20 -6.70
C ARG A 44 -2.14 -1.04 -7.73
N GLN A 45 -1.00 -1.62 -7.36
CA GLN A 45 -0.26 -2.52 -8.25
C GLN A 45 -1.10 -3.76 -8.57
N SER A 46 -1.72 -4.39 -7.57
CA SER A 46 -2.62 -5.52 -7.77
C SER A 46 -3.81 -5.16 -8.67
N ASP A 47 -4.42 -4.01 -8.48
CA ASP A 47 -5.57 -3.54 -9.27
C ASP A 47 -5.20 -3.36 -10.73
N THR A 48 -4.01 -2.82 -10.99
CA THR A 48 -3.49 -2.63 -12.34
C THR A 48 -3.27 -3.98 -13.03
N LEU A 49 -2.72 -4.96 -12.32
CA LEU A 49 -2.52 -6.32 -12.86
C LEU A 49 -3.86 -7.01 -13.17
N LEU A 50 -4.85 -6.91 -12.28
CA LEU A 50 -6.18 -7.48 -12.51
C LEU A 50 -6.89 -6.80 -13.70
N ALA A 51 -6.74 -5.49 -13.85
CA ALA A 51 -7.26 -4.77 -15.02
C ALA A 51 -6.57 -5.22 -16.33
N GLN A 52 -5.26 -5.47 -16.31
CA GLN A 52 -4.55 -6.01 -17.48
C GLN A 52 -5.04 -7.41 -17.85
N LEU A 53 -5.22 -8.29 -16.86
CA LEU A 53 -5.81 -9.62 -17.09
C LEU A 53 -7.22 -9.51 -17.69
N CYS A 54 -8.00 -8.51 -17.28
CA CYS A 54 -9.30 -8.23 -17.89
C CYS A 54 -9.20 -7.95 -19.38
N ALA A 55 -8.31 -7.02 -19.76
CA ALA A 55 -8.10 -6.62 -21.14
C ALA A 55 -7.55 -7.78 -22.00
N GLU A 56 -6.58 -8.53 -21.47
CA GLU A 56 -6.03 -9.70 -22.15
C GLU A 56 -7.08 -10.78 -22.37
N ASN A 57 -7.92 -11.07 -21.38
CA ASN A 57 -9.00 -12.03 -21.51
C ASN A 57 -9.98 -11.61 -22.60
N GLU A 58 -10.35 -10.33 -22.66
CA GLU A 58 -11.27 -9.85 -23.69
C GLU A 58 -10.65 -9.94 -25.09
N LEU A 59 -9.37 -9.56 -25.23
CA LEU A 59 -8.63 -9.67 -26.48
C LEU A 59 -8.49 -11.13 -26.94
N ILE A 60 -8.26 -12.07 -26.02
CA ILE A 60 -8.23 -13.51 -26.29
C ILE A 60 -9.61 -13.99 -26.76
N LYS A 61 -10.70 -13.59 -26.09
CA LYS A 61 -12.07 -13.94 -26.51
C LYS A 61 -12.37 -13.46 -27.93
N MET A 62 -12.03 -12.21 -28.26
CA MET A 62 -12.20 -11.67 -29.62
C MET A 62 -11.42 -12.51 -30.64
N ARG A 63 -10.13 -12.80 -30.37
CA ARG A 63 -9.32 -13.67 -31.24
C ARG A 63 -9.94 -15.06 -31.43
N LEU A 64 -10.44 -15.67 -30.36
CA LEU A 64 -11.08 -16.99 -30.41
C LEU A 64 -12.39 -16.97 -31.21
N SER A 65 -13.18 -15.90 -31.06
CA SER A 65 -14.44 -15.68 -31.79
C SER A 65 -14.24 -15.35 -33.27
N ARG A 66 -12.99 -15.03 -33.69
CA ARG A 66 -12.64 -14.56 -35.03
C ARG A 66 -13.45 -13.34 -35.49
N GLN A 67 -14.01 -12.60 -34.55
CA GLN A 67 -14.79 -11.41 -34.79
C GLN A 67 -13.98 -10.21 -34.27
N MET A 68 -13.67 -9.28 -35.18
CA MET A 68 -13.16 -7.98 -34.74
C MET A 68 -14.31 -7.16 -34.15
N PRO A 69 -14.02 -6.25 -33.19
CA PRO A 69 -15.00 -5.26 -32.78
C PRO A 69 -15.49 -4.50 -34.02
N GLY A 70 -16.77 -4.15 -34.02
CA GLY A 70 -17.33 -3.33 -35.08
C GLY A 70 -16.59 -1.99 -35.18
N VAL A 71 -16.77 -1.26 -36.28
CA VAL A 71 -16.27 0.12 -36.37
C VAL A 71 -16.86 0.97 -35.25
N GLY A 72 -16.00 1.44 -34.33
CA GLY A 72 -16.39 2.23 -33.17
C GLY A 72 -15.92 1.61 -31.85
N ASP A 73 -16.22 2.29 -30.75
CA ASP A 73 -15.88 1.85 -29.40
C ASP A 73 -16.82 0.72 -28.94
N SER A 74 -16.26 -0.37 -28.43
CA SER A 74 -17.00 -1.47 -27.81
C SER A 74 -16.61 -1.59 -26.34
N ASP A 75 -17.55 -1.30 -25.44
CA ASP A 75 -17.32 -1.47 -24.01
C ASP A 75 -17.40 -2.94 -23.59
N PHE A 76 -16.57 -3.31 -22.62
CA PHE A 76 -16.60 -4.61 -21.98
C PHE A 76 -16.40 -4.48 -20.48
N SER A 77 -16.94 -5.45 -19.74
CA SER A 77 -16.71 -5.60 -18.31
C SER A 77 -16.33 -7.03 -18.01
N CYS A 78 -15.40 -7.23 -17.09
CA CYS A 78 -15.05 -8.55 -16.60
C CYS A 78 -14.93 -8.55 -15.06
N GLU A 79 -15.19 -9.71 -14.47
CA GLU A 79 -14.95 -9.94 -13.05
C GLU A 79 -13.58 -10.61 -12.86
N GLN A 80 -12.71 -10.00 -12.05
CA GLN A 80 -11.41 -10.54 -11.66
C GLN A 80 -11.29 -10.52 -10.14
N ALA A 81 -11.01 -11.67 -9.53
CA ALA A 81 -10.86 -11.81 -8.08
C ALA A 81 -12.03 -11.19 -7.26
N GLY A 82 -13.27 -11.31 -7.77
CA GLY A 82 -14.48 -10.76 -7.14
C GLY A 82 -14.65 -9.24 -7.27
N ARG A 83 -13.96 -8.63 -8.24
CA ARG A 83 -14.04 -7.20 -8.54
C ARG A 83 -14.33 -6.99 -10.02
N SER A 84 -15.23 -6.04 -10.30
CA SER A 84 -15.55 -5.64 -11.66
C SER A 84 -14.52 -4.67 -12.23
N PHE A 85 -14.01 -4.97 -13.41
CA PHE A 85 -13.15 -4.10 -14.21
C PHE A 85 -13.84 -3.84 -15.56
N GLY A 86 -13.87 -2.59 -15.98
CA GLY A 86 -14.42 -2.17 -17.28
C GLY A 86 -13.32 -1.62 -18.18
N GLY A 87 -13.53 -1.73 -19.49
CA GLY A 87 -12.67 -1.14 -20.50
C GLY A 87 -13.41 -0.93 -21.81
N THR A 88 -12.78 -0.18 -22.71
CA THR A 88 -13.30 0.12 -24.04
C THR A 88 -12.33 -0.42 -25.09
N LEU A 89 -12.86 -1.00 -26.15
CA LEU A 89 -12.13 -1.53 -27.30
C LEU A 89 -12.39 -0.62 -28.49
N SER A 90 -11.34 0.04 -28.99
CA SER A 90 -11.37 0.87 -30.19
C SER A 90 -10.63 0.21 -31.35
#